data_AF-A0A3B9FZH8-F1
#
_entry.id   AF-A0A3B9FZH8-F1
#
_cell.length_a   1.000
_cell.length_b   1.000
_cell.length_c   1.000
_cell.angle_alpha   90.00
_cell.angle_beta   90.00
_cell.angle_gamma   90.00
#
_symmetry.space_group_name_H-M   'P 1'
#
loop_
_entity.id
_entity.type
_entity.pdbx_description
1 polymer ?
#
loop_
_entity_poly.entity_id
_entity_poly.type
_entity_poly.pdbx_seq_one_letter_code
_entity_poly.pdbx_strand_id
1 'polypeptide(L)'
;WNLFDYFPKDYLIFVDESHASLPQIRGMYNGDRQRKETLVQYGFRLPSALENRPMRFEEFEGMINQVIYCSATPGDYELNQVDHQVVEQVIRPTGLLDPKITVKPTHGQVDDICEAIDKRIARNERVLITTLTVRMAEDLTAYLKERGYQVAYLHHETKTLERTEVIRNLRLGKVDVIVGINLLREGLDIPEVSLVCILDADKEGFLRSQRSLIQTIGRAARNANGEVYMYADNITESMRFAIDETNRRRGIQEAYNTAHNIVPKTIIKPVEEAIRGKETKAMAADYLKRKSKMSKQDKAAMIAGIEQEMKEAARILDFERAAELRDMLFELKSED
;
A
#
# COMPACT_ATOMS: atom_id res chain seq x y z
N TRP A 1 10.33 18.23 24.48
CA TRP A 1 11.47 17.56 23.85
C TRP A 1 10.95 16.43 22.98
N ASN A 2 11.11 16.58 21.67
CA ASN A 2 10.82 15.58 20.64
C ASN A 2 12.10 15.39 19.79
N LEU A 3 12.05 14.51 18.78
CA LEU A 3 13.22 14.21 17.95
C LEU A 3 13.78 15.45 17.21
N PHE A 4 12.92 16.38 16.79
CA PHE A 4 13.35 17.60 16.07
C PHE A 4 14.22 18.51 16.94
N ASP A 5 14.04 18.50 18.26
CA ASP A 5 14.87 19.28 19.18
C ASP A 5 16.33 18.81 19.22
N TYR A 6 16.62 17.61 18.74
CA TYR A 6 17.98 17.04 18.68
C TYR A 6 18.69 17.34 17.36
N PHE A 7 17.97 17.82 16.35
CA PHE A 7 18.57 18.20 15.08
C PHE A 7 19.19 19.61 15.18
N PRO A 8 20.29 19.87 14.45
CA PRO A 8 20.71 21.22 14.12
C PRO A 8 19.55 22.03 13.51
N LYS A 9 19.54 23.36 13.68
CA LYS A 9 18.41 24.21 13.23
C LYS A 9 18.23 24.24 11.71
N ASP A 10 19.26 23.89 10.94
CA ASP A 10 19.33 23.90 9.49
C ASP A 10 19.01 22.54 8.83
N TYR A 11 18.31 21.66 9.55
CA TYR A 11 17.94 20.34 9.03
C TYR A 11 16.92 20.40 7.88
N LEU A 12 16.90 19.31 7.10
CA LEU A 12 15.98 19.08 5.98
C LEU A 12 15.07 17.90 6.30
N ILE A 13 13.78 18.05 6.02
CA ILE A 13 12.76 17.00 6.18
C ILE A 13 12.39 16.44 4.81
N PHE A 14 12.34 15.12 4.70
CA PHE A 14 11.62 14.45 3.61
C PHE A 14 10.36 13.82 4.20
N VAL A 15 9.21 14.18 3.63
CA VAL A 15 7.94 13.55 3.98
C VAL A 15 7.55 12.63 2.84
N ASP A 16 7.85 11.35 3.02
CA ASP A 16 7.44 10.32 2.07
C ASP A 16 5.93 10.07 2.15
N GLU A 17 5.35 9.72 1.00
CA GLU A 17 3.92 9.58 0.79
C GLU A 17 3.10 10.69 1.49
N SER A 18 3.50 11.95 1.24
CA SER A 18 3.04 13.13 1.99
C SER A 18 1.52 13.24 2.11
N HIS A 19 0.81 12.84 1.06
CA HIS A 19 -0.65 12.82 0.97
C HIS A 19 -1.31 11.94 2.05
N ALA A 20 -0.60 10.95 2.60
CA ALA A 20 -1.04 10.08 3.69
C ALA A 20 -0.33 10.43 5.02
N SER A 21 0.97 10.68 4.97
CA SER A 21 1.80 11.00 6.14
C SER A 21 1.35 12.28 6.87
N LEU A 22 1.00 13.34 6.14
CA LEU A 22 0.60 14.61 6.77
C LEU A 22 -0.77 14.54 7.46
N PRO A 23 -1.83 13.96 6.85
CA PRO A 23 -3.06 13.67 7.58
C PRO A 23 -2.84 12.80 8.81
N GLN A 24 -1.94 11.81 8.74
CA GLN A 24 -1.60 10.98 9.90
C GLN A 24 -0.98 11.83 11.02
N ILE A 25 0.04 12.64 10.73
CA ILE A 25 0.68 13.55 11.70
C ILE A 25 -0.37 14.47 12.33
N ARG A 26 -1.26 15.06 11.53
CA ARG A 26 -2.36 15.91 12.01
C ARG A 26 -3.31 15.17 12.96
N GLY A 27 -3.63 13.91 12.67
CA GLY A 27 -4.55 13.09 13.45
C GLY A 27 -4.01 12.64 14.81
N MET A 28 -2.68 12.54 14.97
CA MET A 28 -2.05 11.98 16.18
C MET A 28 -2.45 12.72 17.47
N TYR A 29 -2.46 14.06 17.45
CA TYR A 29 -2.84 14.85 18.63
C TYR A 29 -4.30 14.63 19.01
N ASN A 30 -5.21 14.73 18.05
CA ASN A 30 -6.64 14.65 18.31
C ASN A 30 -7.04 13.26 18.85
N GLY A 31 -6.47 12.19 18.28
CA GLY A 31 -6.70 10.83 18.77
C GLY A 31 -6.15 10.59 20.18
N ASP A 32 -4.93 11.05 20.48
CA ASP A 32 -4.35 10.92 21.82
C ASP A 32 -5.13 11.73 22.86
N ARG A 33 -5.52 12.97 22.50
CA ARG A 33 -6.28 13.87 23.36
C ARG A 33 -7.63 13.27 23.74
N GLN A 34 -8.41 12.81 22.77
CA GLN A 34 -9.74 12.22 23.00
C GLN A 34 -9.66 11.02 23.95
N ARG A 35 -8.69 10.11 23.72
CA ARG A 35 -8.47 8.94 24.58
C ARG A 35 -8.13 9.35 26.02
N LYS A 36 -7.23 10.33 26.19
CA LYS A 36 -6.77 10.75 27.52
C LYS A 36 -7.81 11.58 28.28
N GLU A 37 -8.61 12.40 27.59
CA GLU A 37 -9.70 13.14 28.22
C GLU A 37 -10.72 12.20 28.86
N THR A 38 -11.09 11.11 28.19
CA THR A 38 -11.95 10.06 28.77
C THR A 38 -11.34 9.47 30.05
N LEU A 39 -10.03 9.14 30.04
CA LEU A 39 -9.35 8.60 31.23
C LEU A 39 -9.32 9.60 32.39
N VAL A 40 -9.15 10.89 32.09
CA VAL A 40 -9.18 11.96 33.11
C VAL A 40 -10.58 12.16 33.66
N GLN A 41 -11.61 12.18 32.80
CA GLN A 41 -13.01 12.34 33.21
C GLN A 41 -13.48 11.23 34.16
N TYR A 42 -13.07 9.98 33.91
CA TYR A 42 -13.40 8.85 34.78
C TYR A 42 -12.41 8.66 35.94
N GLY A 43 -11.49 9.59 36.17
CA GLY A 43 -10.59 9.59 37.33
C GLY A 43 -9.44 8.57 37.28
N PHE A 44 -9.19 7.95 36.12
CA PHE A 44 -8.05 7.03 35.95
C PHE A 44 -6.70 7.75 35.82
N ARG A 45 -6.71 9.03 35.41
CA ARG A 45 -5.50 9.85 35.23
C ARG A 45 -5.72 11.27 35.74
N LEU A 46 -4.65 11.90 36.20
CA LEU A 46 -4.65 13.34 36.52
C LEU A 46 -4.72 14.18 35.24
N PRO A 47 -5.24 15.42 35.30
CA PRO A 47 -5.27 16.33 34.14
C PRO A 47 -3.90 16.58 33.49
N SER A 48 -2.80 16.52 34.26
CA SER A 48 -1.43 16.66 33.75
C SER A 48 -1.03 15.57 32.75
N ALA A 49 -1.74 14.43 32.72
CA ALA A 49 -1.49 13.38 31.73
C ALA A 49 -1.76 13.84 30.29
N LEU A 50 -2.56 14.89 30.10
CA LEU A 50 -2.85 15.48 28.80
C LEU A 50 -1.66 16.26 28.21
N GLU A 51 -0.68 16.64 29.03
CA GLU A 51 0.55 17.34 28.60
C GLU A 51 1.61 16.39 28.07
N ASN A 52 1.56 15.10 28.44
CA ASN A 52 2.30 14.07 27.74
C ASN A 52 1.54 13.79 26.45
N ARG A 53 1.99 14.26 25.28
CA ARG A 53 1.24 14.16 24.04
C ARG A 53 2.14 14.26 22.81
N PRO A 54 1.69 13.84 21.62
CA PRO A 54 2.32 14.23 20.36
C PRO A 54 2.12 15.74 20.10
N MET A 55 2.88 16.25 19.13
CA MET A 55 2.73 17.62 18.65
C MET A 55 1.37 17.84 17.99
N ARG A 56 0.83 19.05 18.13
CA ARG A 56 -0.22 19.55 17.25
C ARG A 56 0.36 19.81 15.85
N PHE A 57 -0.50 19.89 14.85
CA PHE A 57 -0.03 20.10 13.48
C PHE A 57 0.68 21.45 13.32
N GLU A 58 0.17 22.49 13.99
CA GLU A 58 0.75 23.84 13.97
C GLU A 58 2.12 23.88 14.67
N GLU A 59 2.31 23.04 15.69
CA GLU A 59 3.62 22.89 16.35
C GLU A 59 4.61 22.17 15.44
N PHE A 60 4.15 21.16 14.69
CA PHE A 60 4.97 20.50 13.67
C PHE A 60 5.36 21.48 12.57
N GLU A 61 4.44 22.30 12.06
CA GLU A 61 4.71 23.35 11.07
C GLU A 61 5.77 24.34 11.57
N GLY A 62 5.67 24.78 12.83
CA GLY A 62 6.65 25.69 13.44
C GLY A 62 8.05 25.09 13.62
N MET A 63 8.21 23.77 13.50
CA MET A 63 9.52 23.11 13.53
C MET A 63 10.16 23.06 12.14
N ILE A 64 9.39 23.12 11.06
CA ILE A 64 9.91 22.94 9.70
C ILE A 64 10.90 24.06 9.34
N ASN A 65 12.16 23.69 9.09
CA ASN A 65 13.15 24.57 8.48
C ASN A 65 13.07 24.49 6.94
N GLN A 66 13.39 23.33 6.37
CA GLN A 66 13.19 23.02 4.96
C GLN A 66 12.52 21.65 4.84
N VAL A 67 11.66 21.49 3.83
CA VAL A 67 10.90 20.25 3.63
C VAL A 67 10.73 19.94 2.15
N ILE A 68 10.83 18.65 1.83
CA ILE A 68 10.50 18.08 0.52
C ILE A 68 9.35 17.09 0.74
N TYR A 69 8.21 17.37 0.11
CA TYR A 69 7.05 16.48 0.09
C TYR A 69 7.15 15.53 -1.10
N CYS A 70 7.24 14.24 -0.84
CA CYS A 70 7.32 13.22 -1.88
C CYS A 70 5.97 12.52 -2.01
N SER A 71 5.30 12.66 -3.17
CA SER A 71 4.10 11.89 -3.48
C SER A 71 3.80 11.91 -4.98
N ALA A 72 3.27 10.79 -5.49
CA ALA A 72 2.69 10.74 -6.83
C ALA A 72 1.34 11.49 -6.94
N THR A 73 0.69 11.75 -5.80
CA THR A 73 -0.61 12.40 -5.66
C THR A 73 -0.63 13.37 -4.48
N PRO A 74 0.10 14.50 -4.54
CA PRO A 74 0.19 15.45 -3.44
C PRO A 74 -1.19 15.89 -2.89
N GLY A 75 -1.28 16.05 -1.57
CA GLY A 75 -2.45 16.58 -0.89
C GLY A 75 -2.63 18.08 -1.08
N ASP A 76 -3.78 18.60 -0.65
CA ASP A 76 -4.11 20.03 -0.78
C ASP A 76 -3.17 20.91 0.05
N TYR A 77 -2.75 20.42 1.23
CA TYR A 77 -1.81 21.14 2.08
C TYR A 77 -0.47 21.34 1.36
N GLU A 78 0.11 20.27 0.82
CA GLU A 78 1.42 20.34 0.16
C GLU A 78 1.38 21.25 -1.07
N LEU A 79 0.33 21.14 -1.88
CA LEU A 79 0.16 21.98 -3.07
C LEU A 79 0.03 23.47 -2.71
N ASN A 80 -0.71 23.79 -1.66
CA ASN A 80 -0.85 25.16 -1.18
C ASN A 80 0.47 25.72 -0.64
N GLN A 81 1.29 24.91 0.04
CA GLN A 81 2.58 25.35 0.58
C GLN A 81 3.62 25.69 -0.48
N VAL A 82 3.44 25.23 -1.72
CA VAL A 82 4.37 25.45 -2.84
C VAL A 82 3.75 26.25 -3.98
N ASP A 83 2.61 26.93 -3.74
CA ASP A 83 1.87 27.68 -4.76
C ASP A 83 1.61 26.86 -6.04
N HIS A 84 1.33 25.56 -5.87
CA HIS A 84 1.15 24.57 -6.94
C HIS A 84 2.37 24.38 -7.87
N GLN A 85 3.56 24.90 -7.51
CA GLN A 85 4.80 24.63 -8.21
C GLN A 85 5.41 23.31 -7.77
N VAL A 86 5.43 22.33 -8.66
CA VAL A 86 5.91 20.98 -8.37
C VAL A 86 7.12 20.61 -9.23
N VAL A 87 8.07 19.89 -8.64
CA VAL A 87 9.13 19.23 -9.38
C VAL A 87 8.62 17.87 -9.82
N GLU A 88 8.42 17.71 -11.12
CA GLU A 88 7.86 16.48 -11.69
C GLU A 88 8.95 15.46 -12.03
N GLN A 89 8.77 14.21 -11.59
CA GLN A 89 9.61 13.08 -11.95
C GLN A 89 8.76 11.90 -12.43
N VAL A 90 8.54 11.81 -13.75
CA VAL A 90 7.68 10.79 -14.38
C VAL A 90 8.43 9.71 -15.15
N ILE A 91 9.70 9.93 -15.50
CA ILE A 91 10.50 8.97 -16.27
C ILE A 91 11.04 7.89 -15.34
N ARG A 92 10.74 6.62 -15.67
CA ARG A 92 11.26 5.45 -14.94
C ARG A 92 12.60 5.01 -15.54
N PRO A 93 13.61 4.64 -14.72
CA PRO A 93 14.91 4.20 -15.21
C PRO A 93 14.85 3.01 -16.20
N THR A 94 13.85 2.14 -16.06
CA THR A 94 13.66 0.96 -16.93
C THR A 94 12.80 1.23 -18.16
N GLY A 95 12.39 2.48 -18.39
CA GLY A 95 11.49 2.85 -19.47
C GLY A 95 10.06 2.36 -19.29
N LEU A 96 9.68 1.81 -18.14
CA LEU A 96 8.31 1.38 -17.88
C LEU A 96 7.32 2.55 -18.00
N LEU A 97 6.21 2.27 -18.67
CA LEU A 97 5.19 3.25 -19.00
C LEU A 97 4.05 3.19 -17.98
N ASP A 98 3.36 4.32 -17.80
CA ASP A 98 2.05 4.37 -17.17
C ASP A 98 1.08 3.48 -17.97
N PRO A 99 0.21 2.70 -17.30
CA PRO A 99 -0.57 1.65 -17.94
C PRO A 99 -1.65 2.23 -18.86
N LYS A 100 -2.11 1.42 -19.82
CA LYS A 100 -3.27 1.80 -20.65
C LYS A 100 -4.55 1.65 -19.84
N ILE A 101 -5.42 2.65 -19.88
CA ILE A 101 -6.73 2.61 -19.20
C ILE A 101 -7.83 2.37 -20.22
N THR A 102 -8.70 1.39 -19.94
CA THR A 102 -9.91 1.12 -20.71
C THR A 102 -11.13 1.23 -19.81
N VAL A 103 -12.09 2.08 -20.17
CA VAL A 103 -13.39 2.18 -19.48
C VAL A 103 -14.35 1.16 -20.11
N LYS A 104 -15.01 0.36 -19.27
CA LYS A 104 -15.92 -0.74 -19.67
C LYS A 104 -17.26 -0.59 -18.94
N PRO A 105 -18.39 -1.00 -19.54
CA PRO A 105 -19.70 -0.92 -18.91
C PRO A 105 -19.79 -1.85 -17.69
N THR A 106 -20.66 -1.52 -16.73
CA THR A 106 -20.88 -2.38 -15.54
C THR A 106 -21.64 -3.66 -15.89
N HIS A 107 -22.47 -3.62 -16.93
CA HIS A 107 -23.20 -4.78 -17.42
C HIS A 107 -22.24 -5.85 -17.97
N GLY A 108 -22.35 -7.08 -17.46
CA GLY A 108 -21.47 -8.19 -17.85
C GLY A 108 -20.04 -8.10 -17.32
N GLN A 109 -19.75 -7.17 -16.38
CA GLN A 109 -18.39 -6.94 -15.87
C GLN A 109 -17.71 -8.21 -15.32
N VAL A 110 -18.47 -9.09 -14.65
CA VAL A 110 -17.89 -10.29 -14.02
C VAL A 110 -17.41 -11.28 -15.08
N ASP A 111 -18.17 -11.47 -16.17
CA ASP A 111 -17.75 -12.36 -17.26
C ASP A 111 -16.55 -11.77 -18.01
N ASP A 112 -16.52 -10.45 -18.25
CA ASP A 112 -15.36 -9.76 -18.85
C ASP A 112 -14.10 -9.87 -17.96
N ILE A 113 -14.27 -9.78 -16.64
CA ILE A 113 -13.18 -10.00 -15.66
C ILE A 113 -12.65 -11.43 -15.77
N CYS A 114 -13.51 -12.45 -15.86
CA CYS A 114 -13.09 -13.85 -16.01
C CYS A 114 -12.26 -14.04 -17.29
N GLU A 115 -12.73 -13.52 -18.44
CA GLU A 115 -11.95 -13.57 -19.68
C GLU A 115 -10.60 -12.85 -19.57
N ALA A 116 -10.58 -11.72 -18.86
CA ALA A 116 -9.37 -10.95 -18.63
C ALA A 116 -8.37 -11.72 -17.76
N ILE A 117 -8.85 -12.41 -16.71
CA ILE A 117 -8.08 -13.30 -15.85
C ILE A 117 -7.49 -14.46 -16.68
N ASP A 118 -8.30 -15.14 -17.50
CA ASP A 118 -7.83 -16.24 -18.35
C ASP A 118 -6.67 -15.80 -19.26
N LYS A 119 -6.80 -14.62 -19.88
CA LYS A 119 -5.75 -14.01 -20.72
C LYS A 119 -4.49 -13.65 -19.95
N ARG A 120 -4.58 -13.38 -18.64
CA ARG A 120 -3.41 -13.10 -17.78
C ARG A 120 -2.75 -14.39 -17.29
N ILE A 121 -3.54 -15.38 -16.89
CA ILE A 121 -3.05 -16.71 -16.48
C ILE A 121 -2.29 -17.37 -17.64
N ALA A 122 -2.81 -17.29 -18.87
CA ALA A 122 -2.13 -17.81 -20.06
C ALA A 122 -0.74 -17.18 -20.31
N ARG A 123 -0.49 -15.97 -19.77
CA ARG A 123 0.78 -15.25 -19.84
C ARG A 123 1.62 -15.34 -18.57
N ASN A 124 1.17 -16.12 -17.58
CA ASN A 124 1.75 -16.17 -16.24
C ASN A 124 1.86 -14.78 -15.56
N GLU A 125 0.86 -13.93 -15.79
CA GLU A 125 0.73 -12.61 -15.17
C GLU A 125 -0.37 -12.63 -14.08
N ARG A 126 -0.41 -11.59 -13.23
CA ARG A 126 -1.32 -11.49 -12.08
C ARG A 126 -2.32 -10.36 -12.24
N VAL A 127 -3.44 -10.49 -11.53
CA VAL A 127 -4.55 -9.52 -11.56
C VAL A 127 -4.82 -8.98 -10.16
N LEU A 128 -5.01 -7.67 -10.05
CA LEU A 128 -5.56 -7.02 -8.87
C LEU A 128 -6.97 -6.51 -9.18
N ILE A 129 -7.89 -6.71 -8.25
CA ILE A 129 -9.28 -6.26 -8.38
C ILE A 129 -9.64 -5.43 -7.14
N THR A 130 -10.06 -4.18 -7.36
CA THR A 130 -10.56 -3.31 -6.30
C THR A 130 -12.08 -3.18 -6.39
N THR A 131 -12.78 -3.54 -5.31
CA THR A 131 -14.24 -3.33 -5.13
C THR A 131 -14.50 -2.14 -4.19
N LEU A 132 -15.76 -1.82 -3.91
CA LEU A 132 -16.14 -0.78 -2.95
C LEU A 132 -16.48 -1.30 -1.56
N THR A 133 -17.03 -2.51 -1.46
CA THR A 133 -17.55 -3.05 -0.21
C THR A 133 -16.94 -4.40 0.11
N VAL A 134 -16.87 -4.72 1.41
CA VAL A 134 -16.46 -6.03 1.93
C VAL A 134 -17.29 -7.14 1.30
N ARG A 135 -18.61 -6.98 1.32
CA ARG A 135 -19.54 -7.95 0.75
C ARG A 135 -19.27 -8.24 -0.72
N MET A 136 -19.07 -7.20 -1.54
CA MET A 136 -18.75 -7.39 -2.96
C MET A 136 -17.41 -8.10 -3.17
N ALA A 137 -16.40 -7.79 -2.33
CA ALA A 137 -15.12 -8.47 -2.41
C ALA A 137 -15.25 -9.96 -2.04
N GLU A 138 -16.02 -10.28 -1.00
CA GLU A 138 -16.30 -11.65 -0.56
C GLU A 138 -17.09 -12.43 -1.60
N ASP A 139 -18.19 -11.86 -2.10
CA ASP A 139 -19.05 -12.47 -3.12
C ASP A 139 -18.27 -12.73 -4.42
N LEU A 140 -17.48 -11.76 -4.88
CA LEU A 140 -16.63 -11.92 -6.07
C LEU A 140 -15.54 -12.97 -5.85
N THR A 141 -14.91 -12.98 -4.67
CA THR A 141 -13.88 -13.98 -4.35
C THR A 141 -14.47 -15.39 -4.34
N ALA A 142 -15.65 -15.56 -3.72
CA ALA A 142 -16.34 -16.85 -3.68
C ALA A 142 -16.71 -17.33 -5.09
N TYR A 143 -17.27 -16.43 -5.90
CA TYR A 143 -17.62 -16.72 -7.30
C TYR A 143 -16.41 -17.14 -8.14
N LEU A 144 -15.30 -16.41 -8.07
CA LEU A 144 -14.10 -16.73 -8.84
C LEU A 144 -13.48 -18.06 -8.38
N LYS A 145 -13.54 -18.38 -7.09
CA LYS A 145 -13.11 -19.70 -6.58
C LYS A 145 -13.99 -20.84 -7.09
N GLU A 146 -15.31 -20.65 -7.13
CA GLU A 146 -16.25 -21.64 -7.66
C GLU A 146 -16.01 -21.91 -9.16
N ARG A 147 -15.62 -20.87 -9.91
CA ARG A 147 -15.16 -20.97 -11.31
C ARG A 147 -13.79 -21.64 -11.48
N GLY A 148 -13.06 -21.90 -10.40
CA GLY A 148 -11.78 -22.60 -10.41
C GLY A 148 -10.53 -21.72 -10.39
N TYR A 149 -10.67 -20.40 -10.23
CA TYR A 149 -9.54 -19.47 -10.17
C TYR A 149 -8.83 -19.53 -8.80
N GLN A 150 -7.50 -19.38 -8.81
CA GLN A 150 -6.71 -19.23 -7.60
C GLN A 150 -6.77 -17.78 -7.10
N VAL A 151 -7.73 -17.49 -6.22
CA VAL A 151 -8.03 -16.13 -5.75
C VAL A 151 -7.82 -15.99 -4.25
N ALA A 152 -7.22 -14.87 -3.84
CA ALA A 152 -7.14 -14.45 -2.44
C ALA A 152 -7.90 -13.14 -2.22
N TYR A 153 -8.48 -13.00 -1.03
CA TYR A 153 -9.13 -11.78 -0.58
C TYR A 153 -8.23 -11.06 0.43
N LEU A 154 -8.00 -9.76 0.23
CA LEU A 154 -7.32 -8.89 1.21
C LEU A 154 -8.32 -7.88 1.78
N HIS A 155 -8.58 -7.98 3.09
CA HIS A 155 -9.42 -7.03 3.83
C HIS A 155 -8.61 -6.14 4.76
N HIS A 156 -9.26 -5.13 5.32
CA HIS A 156 -8.61 -4.11 6.15
C HIS A 156 -8.15 -4.62 7.52
N GLU A 157 -8.74 -5.72 8.02
CA GLU A 157 -8.38 -6.39 9.27
C GLU A 157 -7.38 -7.56 9.06
N THR A 158 -7.00 -7.85 7.80
CA THR A 158 -5.98 -8.86 7.53
C THR A 158 -4.69 -8.46 8.22
N LYS A 159 -4.21 -9.35 9.11
CA LYS A 159 -2.96 -9.14 9.87
C LYS A 159 -1.78 -8.99 8.91
N THR A 160 -0.76 -8.22 9.31
CA THR A 160 0.42 -7.93 8.48
C THR A 160 1.07 -9.21 7.96
N LEU A 161 1.21 -10.22 8.83
CA LEU A 161 1.73 -11.55 8.49
C LEU A 161 0.98 -12.23 7.35
N GLU A 162 -0.34 -12.30 7.46
CA GLU A 162 -1.21 -12.94 6.48
C GLU A 162 -1.17 -12.19 5.15
N ARG A 163 -1.13 -10.85 5.19
CA ARG A 163 -1.00 -10.01 4.00
C ARG A 163 0.30 -10.29 3.26
N THR A 164 1.44 -10.37 3.96
CA THR A 164 2.74 -10.71 3.35
C THR A 164 2.73 -12.10 2.73
N GLU A 165 2.07 -13.08 3.37
CA GLU A 165 1.94 -14.43 2.81
C GLU A 165 1.10 -14.46 1.52
N VAL A 166 -0.04 -13.76 1.50
CA VAL A 166 -0.90 -13.67 0.31
C VAL A 166 -0.16 -13.01 -0.85
N ILE A 167 0.54 -11.88 -0.60
CA ILE A 167 1.35 -11.19 -1.61
C ILE A 167 2.45 -12.11 -2.15
N ARG A 168 3.14 -12.84 -1.27
CA ARG A 168 4.15 -13.80 -1.68
C ARG A 168 3.56 -14.92 -2.55
N ASN A 169 2.41 -15.47 -2.17
CA ASN A 169 1.73 -16.51 -2.92
C ASN A 169 1.28 -16.01 -4.30
N LEU A 170 0.88 -14.74 -4.43
CA LEU A 170 0.62 -14.10 -5.72
C LEU A 170 1.89 -14.08 -6.59
N ARG A 171 3.01 -13.62 -6.04
CA ARG A 171 4.30 -13.56 -6.75
C ARG A 171 4.79 -14.95 -7.19
N LEU A 172 4.59 -15.97 -6.35
CA LEU A 172 4.93 -17.36 -6.64
C LEU A 172 3.97 -18.04 -7.64
N GLY A 173 2.86 -17.40 -8.01
CA GLY A 173 1.84 -18.00 -8.89
C GLY A 173 1.00 -19.10 -8.24
N LYS A 174 0.97 -19.15 -6.91
CA LYS A 174 -0.01 -19.98 -6.18
C LYS A 174 -1.39 -19.30 -6.13
N VAL A 175 -1.39 -17.98 -6.26
CA VAL A 175 -2.57 -17.13 -6.39
C VAL A 175 -2.37 -16.35 -7.69
N ASP A 176 -3.40 -16.24 -8.50
CA ASP A 176 -3.39 -15.49 -9.75
C ASP A 176 -4.06 -14.12 -9.59
N VAL A 177 -5.04 -14.03 -8.67
CA VAL A 177 -5.89 -12.87 -8.49
C VAL A 177 -5.97 -12.48 -7.00
N ILE A 178 -5.81 -11.18 -6.72
CA ILE A 178 -6.19 -10.59 -5.43
C ILE A 178 -7.40 -9.70 -5.61
N VAL A 179 -8.43 -9.94 -4.80
CA VAL A 179 -9.58 -9.04 -4.65
C VAL A 179 -9.41 -8.27 -3.34
N GLY A 180 -9.68 -6.97 -3.34
CA GLY A 180 -9.69 -6.17 -2.12
C GLY A 180 -10.49 -4.88 -2.30
N ILE A 181 -10.59 -4.10 -1.23
CA ILE A 181 -11.30 -2.81 -1.25
C ILE A 181 -10.28 -1.69 -1.44
N ASN A 182 -9.36 -1.61 -0.48
CA ASN A 182 -8.27 -0.66 -0.47
C ASN A 182 -6.94 -1.41 -0.60
N LEU A 183 -6.55 -1.69 -1.84
CA LEU A 183 -5.24 -2.23 -2.17
C LEU A 183 -4.15 -1.12 -2.17
N LEU A 184 -4.48 0.10 -1.76
CA LEU A 184 -3.61 1.26 -1.83
C LEU A 184 -2.56 1.36 -0.72
N ARG A 185 -2.60 0.50 0.31
CA ARG A 185 -1.55 0.57 1.35
C ARG A 185 -0.18 0.41 0.71
N GLU A 186 0.73 1.27 1.13
CA GLU A 186 2.15 1.29 0.78
C GLU A 186 2.73 -0.13 0.75
N GLY A 187 3.58 -0.42 -0.24
CA GLY A 187 4.30 -1.70 -0.32
C GLY A 187 3.71 -2.82 -1.20
N LEU A 188 2.63 -2.59 -1.95
CA LEU A 188 2.26 -3.50 -3.06
C LEU A 188 3.08 -3.18 -4.32
N ASP A 189 4.36 -3.56 -4.31
CA ASP A 189 5.25 -3.48 -5.48
C ASP A 189 5.42 -4.87 -6.10
N ILE A 190 4.52 -5.21 -7.03
CA ILE A 190 4.42 -6.55 -7.63
C ILE A 190 4.57 -6.44 -9.15
N PRO A 191 5.79 -6.61 -9.70
CA PRO A 191 6.05 -6.55 -11.14
C PRO A 191 5.26 -7.60 -11.95
N GLU A 192 4.81 -8.67 -11.32
CA GLU A 192 4.04 -9.74 -11.93
C GLU A 192 2.59 -9.32 -12.26
N VAL A 193 2.08 -8.21 -11.69
CA VAL A 193 0.74 -7.67 -11.96
C VAL A 193 0.74 -6.93 -13.30
N SER A 194 -0.07 -7.39 -14.26
CA SER A 194 -0.25 -6.73 -15.56
C SER A 194 -1.67 -6.20 -15.77
N LEU A 195 -2.59 -6.47 -14.85
CA LEU A 195 -3.96 -5.99 -14.92
C LEU A 195 -4.46 -5.53 -13.55
N VAL A 196 -5.05 -4.33 -13.53
CA VAL A 196 -5.80 -3.82 -12.39
C VAL A 196 -7.24 -3.55 -12.82
N CYS A 197 -8.20 -4.20 -12.18
CA CYS A 197 -9.62 -3.98 -12.41
C CYS A 197 -10.21 -3.12 -11.28
N ILE A 198 -10.86 -2.01 -11.63
CA ILE A 198 -11.52 -1.10 -10.70
C ILE A 198 -13.02 -1.22 -10.94
N LEU A 199 -13.71 -1.94 -10.06
CA LEU A 199 -15.18 -2.04 -10.10
C LEU A 199 -15.82 -0.78 -9.55
N ASP A 200 -16.98 -0.42 -10.09
CA ASP A 200 -17.74 0.76 -9.69
C ASP A 200 -16.85 2.03 -9.69
N ALA A 201 -16.10 2.22 -10.79
CA ALA A 201 -15.15 3.32 -10.90
C ALA A 201 -15.84 4.70 -10.89
N ASP A 202 -17.13 4.74 -11.22
CA ASP A 202 -17.96 5.95 -11.27
C ASP A 202 -18.67 6.29 -9.96
N LYS A 203 -18.49 5.49 -8.90
CA LYS A 203 -19.05 5.78 -7.57
C LYS A 203 -18.08 6.64 -6.78
N GLU A 204 -18.29 7.94 -6.84
CA GLU A 204 -17.44 8.91 -6.12
C GLU A 204 -17.45 8.67 -4.61
N GLY A 205 -16.35 9.07 -3.98
CA GLY A 205 -16.06 8.85 -2.57
C GLY A 205 -14.57 8.67 -2.37
N PHE A 206 -14.16 8.37 -1.13
CA PHE A 206 -12.75 8.24 -0.78
C PHE A 206 -11.99 7.29 -1.73
N LEU A 207 -12.50 6.07 -1.94
CA LEU A 207 -11.87 5.01 -2.74
C LEU A 207 -11.85 5.27 -4.25
N ARG A 208 -12.59 6.27 -4.75
CA ARG A 208 -12.69 6.63 -6.17
C ARG A 208 -12.41 8.12 -6.41
N SER A 209 -11.74 8.76 -5.44
CA SER A 209 -11.22 10.10 -5.59
C SER A 209 -10.11 10.14 -6.65
N GLN A 210 -9.82 11.32 -7.19
CA GLN A 210 -8.69 11.56 -8.10
C GLN A 210 -7.40 10.89 -7.61
N ARG A 211 -7.06 11.10 -6.32
CA ARG A 211 -5.85 10.53 -5.69
C ARG A 211 -5.90 9.01 -5.65
N SER A 212 -6.99 8.44 -5.14
CA SER A 212 -7.12 6.98 -5.02
C SER A 212 -7.12 6.25 -6.37
N LEU A 213 -7.71 6.85 -7.41
CA LEU A 213 -7.68 6.29 -8.75
C LEU A 213 -6.26 6.26 -9.32
N ILE A 214 -5.51 7.38 -9.25
CA ILE A 214 -4.12 7.44 -9.72
C ILE A 214 -3.23 6.42 -8.99
N GLN A 215 -3.38 6.29 -7.67
CA GLN A 215 -2.61 5.30 -6.92
C GLN A 215 -2.97 3.86 -7.29
N THR A 216 -4.25 3.58 -7.54
CA THR A 216 -4.71 2.25 -7.97
C THR A 216 -4.16 1.92 -9.36
N ILE A 217 -4.23 2.88 -10.30
CA ILE A 217 -3.64 2.79 -11.64
C ILE A 217 -2.14 2.50 -11.55
N GLY A 218 -1.43 3.19 -10.66
CA GLY A 218 0.02 3.02 -10.46
C GLY A 218 0.45 1.59 -10.14
N ARG A 219 -0.44 0.72 -9.64
CA ARG A 219 -0.15 -0.70 -9.36
C ARG A 219 0.12 -1.51 -10.64
N ALA A 220 -0.43 -1.11 -11.79
CA ALA A 220 -0.14 -1.74 -13.07
C ALA A 220 1.14 -1.19 -13.74
N ALA A 221 1.69 -0.07 -13.26
CA ALA A 221 2.83 0.61 -13.91
C ALA A 221 4.20 -0.08 -13.68
N ARG A 222 4.22 -1.22 -12.99
CA ARG A 222 5.43 -2.01 -12.71
C ARG A 222 5.70 -3.10 -13.75
N ASN A 223 4.75 -3.32 -14.66
CA ASN A 223 4.82 -4.32 -15.71
C ASN A 223 4.77 -3.66 -17.09
N ALA A 224 5.58 -4.11 -18.03
CA ALA A 224 5.62 -3.58 -19.39
C ALA A 224 4.27 -3.75 -20.13
N ASN A 225 3.47 -4.75 -19.75
CA ASN A 225 2.13 -5.02 -20.27
C ASN A 225 1.01 -4.49 -19.36
N GLY A 226 1.33 -3.54 -18.48
CA GLY A 226 0.38 -2.98 -17.51
C GLY A 226 -0.86 -2.36 -18.17
N GLU A 227 -2.03 -2.83 -17.74
CA GLU A 227 -3.34 -2.33 -18.15
C GLU A 227 -4.25 -2.12 -16.94
N VAL A 228 -5.20 -1.20 -17.09
CA VAL A 228 -6.23 -0.89 -16.10
C VAL A 228 -7.60 -0.94 -16.75
N TYR A 229 -8.52 -1.71 -16.17
CA TYR A 229 -9.92 -1.72 -16.56
C TYR A 229 -10.74 -0.98 -15.50
N MET A 230 -11.46 0.06 -15.92
CA MET A 230 -12.39 0.79 -15.07
C MET A 230 -13.81 0.41 -15.47
N TYR A 231 -14.53 -0.31 -14.61
CA TYR A 231 -15.93 -0.65 -14.85
C TYR A 231 -16.83 0.47 -14.33
N ALA A 232 -17.51 1.15 -15.24
CA ALA A 232 -18.29 2.35 -14.98
C ALA A 232 -19.30 2.60 -16.11
N ASP A 233 -20.46 3.16 -15.76
CA ASP A 233 -21.46 3.55 -16.77
C ASP A 233 -21.36 5.04 -17.12
N ASN A 234 -20.72 5.84 -16.26
CA ASN A 234 -20.47 7.27 -16.50
C ASN A 234 -19.01 7.62 -16.21
N ILE A 235 -18.46 8.61 -16.91
CA ILE A 235 -17.12 9.13 -16.62
C ILE A 235 -17.26 10.32 -15.66
N THR A 236 -16.87 10.12 -14.40
CA THR A 236 -16.84 11.18 -13.37
C THR A 236 -15.67 12.15 -13.59
N GLU A 237 -15.68 13.28 -12.88
CA GLU A 237 -14.56 14.22 -12.88
C GLU A 237 -13.28 13.56 -12.34
N SER A 238 -13.42 12.77 -11.27
CA SER A 238 -12.31 12.01 -10.67
C SER A 238 -11.69 11.03 -11.67
N MET A 239 -12.51 10.30 -12.42
CA MET A 239 -12.06 9.39 -13.47
C MET A 239 -11.36 10.14 -14.61
N ARG A 240 -11.99 11.22 -15.10
CA ARG A 240 -11.45 12.02 -16.20
C ARG A 240 -10.06 12.54 -15.86
N PHE A 241 -9.91 13.15 -14.69
CA PHE A 241 -8.61 13.63 -14.20
C PHE A 241 -7.56 12.51 -14.16
N ALA A 242 -7.90 11.36 -13.57
CA ALA A 242 -6.97 10.24 -13.46
C ALA A 242 -6.58 9.66 -14.84
N ILE A 243 -7.52 9.56 -15.78
CA ILE A 243 -7.29 9.11 -17.15
C ILE A 243 -6.38 10.09 -17.90
N ASP A 244 -6.71 11.39 -17.87
CA ASP A 244 -5.98 12.42 -18.58
C ASP A 244 -4.55 12.55 -18.07
N GLU A 245 -4.35 12.51 -16.75
CA GLU A 245 -3.03 12.57 -16.13
C GLU A 245 -2.18 11.33 -16.46
N THR A 246 -2.78 10.13 -16.43
CA THR A 246 -2.08 8.89 -16.81
C THR A 246 -1.66 8.93 -18.28
N ASN A 247 -2.54 9.39 -19.17
CA ASN A 247 -2.25 9.51 -20.59
C ASN A 247 -1.17 10.57 -20.88
N ARG A 248 -1.19 11.71 -20.17
CA ARG A 248 -0.16 12.76 -20.26
C ARG A 248 1.22 12.19 -19.87
N ARG A 249 1.31 11.53 -18.70
CA ARG A 249 2.55 10.90 -18.22
C ARG A 249 3.07 9.85 -19.19
N ARG A 250 2.17 8.98 -19.67
CA ARG A 250 2.49 7.96 -20.66
C ARG A 250 3.07 8.56 -21.94
N GLY A 251 2.47 9.62 -22.48
CA GLY A 251 2.95 10.29 -23.68
C GLY A 251 4.36 10.86 -23.52
N ILE A 252 4.66 11.47 -22.37
CA ILE A 252 6.01 11.97 -22.04
C ILE A 252 7.01 10.82 -21.97
N GLN A 253 6.65 9.71 -21.32
CA GLN A 253 7.50 8.53 -21.18
C GLN A 253 7.76 7.84 -22.53
N GLU A 254 6.76 7.71 -23.40
CA GLU A 254 6.89 7.13 -24.74
C GLU A 254 7.80 7.99 -25.64
N ALA A 255 7.66 9.31 -25.59
CA ALA A 255 8.52 10.24 -26.31
C ALA A 255 9.97 10.16 -25.82
N TYR A 256 10.19 10.13 -24.51
CA TYR A 256 11.52 9.98 -23.91
C TYR A 256 12.17 8.65 -24.31
N ASN A 257 11.42 7.54 -24.21
CA ASN A 257 11.91 6.22 -24.58
C ASN A 257 12.30 6.14 -26.06
N THR A 258 11.49 6.75 -26.94
CA THR A 258 11.78 6.80 -28.38
C THR A 258 13.03 7.62 -28.68
N ALA A 259 13.16 8.81 -28.06
CA ALA A 259 14.33 9.67 -28.22
C ALA A 259 15.64 9.03 -27.73
N HIS A 260 15.55 8.16 -26.72
CA HIS A 260 16.71 7.51 -26.10
C HIS A 260 16.87 6.02 -26.44
N ASN A 261 16.06 5.48 -27.36
CA ASN A 261 16.05 4.06 -27.74
C ASN A 261 15.91 3.09 -26.55
N ILE A 262 15.05 3.43 -25.57
CA ILE A 262 14.80 2.61 -24.38
C ILE A 262 13.61 1.69 -24.65
N VAL A 263 13.81 0.38 -24.48
CA VAL A 263 12.74 -0.61 -24.53
C VAL A 263 12.22 -0.85 -23.10
N PRO A 264 10.91 -0.63 -22.82
CA PRO A 264 10.34 -0.87 -21.50
C PRO A 264 10.60 -2.30 -21.02
N LYS A 265 11.19 -2.45 -19.83
CA LYS A 265 11.48 -3.77 -19.25
C LYS A 265 10.91 -3.88 -17.84
N THR A 266 10.08 -4.90 -17.62
CA THR A 266 9.61 -5.29 -16.29
C THR A 266 10.80 -5.66 -15.41
N ILE A 267 10.86 -5.08 -14.20
CA ILE A 267 11.91 -5.40 -13.24
C ILE A 267 11.62 -6.78 -12.66
N ILE A 268 12.55 -7.72 -12.84
CA ILE A 268 12.46 -9.03 -12.18
C ILE A 268 13.10 -8.89 -10.82
N LYS A 269 12.27 -8.74 -9.78
CA LYS A 269 12.73 -8.84 -8.39
C LYS A 269 12.72 -10.31 -7.98
N PRO A 270 13.79 -10.87 -7.40
CA PRO A 270 13.70 -12.20 -6.80
C PRO A 270 12.59 -12.20 -5.76
N VAL A 271 11.77 -13.25 -5.77
CA VAL A 271 10.94 -13.54 -4.61
C VAL A 271 11.92 -14.10 -3.60
N GLU A 272 12.24 -13.36 -2.54
CA GLU A 272 13.15 -13.87 -1.51
C GLU A 272 12.70 -15.27 -1.11
N GLU A 273 13.57 -16.23 -1.36
CA GLU A 273 13.44 -17.52 -0.73
C GLU A 273 13.59 -17.25 0.75
N ALA A 274 12.47 -17.28 1.48
CA ALA A 274 12.43 -17.22 2.93
C ALA A 274 13.14 -18.45 3.54
N ILE A 275 14.32 -18.85 3.08
CA ILE A 275 15.07 -20.00 3.57
C ILE A 275 15.64 -19.68 4.94
N ARG A 276 16.05 -18.44 5.22
CA ARG A 276 16.49 -18.05 6.57
C ARG A 276 15.36 -17.88 7.59
N GLY A 277 14.12 -17.73 7.13
CA GLY A 277 12.93 -17.57 7.97
C GLY A 277 11.86 -18.64 7.75
N LYS A 278 12.15 -19.74 7.06
CA LYS A 278 11.16 -20.79 6.74
C LYS A 278 10.71 -21.49 8.01
N GLU A 279 11.64 -21.76 8.91
CA GLU A 279 11.33 -22.31 10.23
C GLU A 279 10.56 -21.28 11.07
N THR A 280 11.03 -20.04 11.14
CA THR A 280 10.42 -19.00 11.99
C THR A 280 9.05 -18.54 11.50
N LYS A 281 8.85 -18.33 10.20
CA LYS A 281 7.55 -17.94 9.60
C LYS A 281 6.58 -19.11 9.52
N ALA A 282 7.04 -20.34 9.24
CA ALA A 282 6.16 -21.50 9.30
C ALA A 282 5.71 -21.78 10.74
N MET A 283 6.61 -21.64 11.72
CA MET A 283 6.24 -21.69 13.14
C MET A 283 5.29 -20.55 13.53
N ALA A 284 5.46 -19.33 12.98
CA ALA A 284 4.55 -18.20 13.22
C ALA A 284 3.14 -18.43 12.65
N ALA A 285 3.07 -18.94 11.42
CA ALA A 285 1.82 -19.25 10.75
C ALA A 285 1.12 -20.46 11.38
N ASP A 286 1.88 -21.47 11.82
CA ASP A 286 1.34 -22.61 12.57
C ASP A 286 0.90 -22.19 13.99
N TYR A 287 1.58 -21.23 14.62
CA TYR A 287 1.17 -20.58 15.88
C TYR A 287 -0.17 -19.84 15.74
N LEU A 288 -0.34 -19.02 14.69
CA LEU A 288 -1.59 -18.30 14.41
C LEU A 288 -2.76 -19.26 14.09
N LYS A 289 -2.48 -20.38 13.39
CA LYS A 289 -3.49 -21.42 13.12
C LYS A 289 -3.83 -22.24 14.37
N ARG A 290 -2.85 -22.51 15.24
CA ARG A 290 -3.00 -23.28 16.49
C ARG A 290 -3.00 -22.33 17.68
N LYS A 291 -4.09 -21.57 17.81
CA LYS A 291 -4.41 -20.64 18.92
C LYS A 291 -4.31 -21.21 20.37
N SER A 292 -3.73 -22.40 20.61
CA SER A 292 -3.84 -23.06 21.93
C SER A 292 -2.64 -23.83 22.51
N LYS A 293 -1.45 -23.97 21.90
CA LYS A 293 -0.39 -24.81 22.52
C LYS A 293 1.08 -24.45 22.18
N MET A 294 1.56 -23.28 22.59
CA MET A 294 3.02 -23.05 22.71
C MET A 294 3.39 -22.67 24.14
N SER A 295 4.54 -23.15 24.62
CA SER A 295 5.04 -22.78 25.93
C SER A 295 5.56 -21.34 25.92
N LYS A 296 5.56 -20.66 27.08
CA LYS A 296 6.13 -19.31 27.21
C LYS A 296 7.60 -19.25 26.77
N GLN A 297 8.34 -20.36 26.88
CA GLN A 297 9.73 -20.46 26.44
C GLN A 297 9.87 -20.44 24.91
N ASP A 298 8.99 -21.13 24.19
CA ASP A 298 9.06 -21.18 22.72
C ASP A 298 8.69 -19.83 22.10
N LYS A 299 7.71 -19.12 22.70
CA LYS A 299 7.34 -17.75 22.31
C LYS A 299 8.52 -16.78 22.51
N ALA A 300 9.24 -16.88 23.63
CA ALA A 300 10.41 -16.06 23.91
C ALA A 300 11.57 -16.32 22.93
N ALA A 301 11.84 -17.58 22.61
CA ALA A 301 12.86 -17.95 21.62
C ALA A 301 12.53 -17.42 20.22
N MET A 302 11.26 -17.47 19.84
CA MET A 302 10.78 -16.95 18.57
C MET A 302 10.88 -15.43 18.46
N ILE A 303 10.51 -14.71 19.52
CA ILE A 303 10.69 -13.25 19.61
C ILE A 303 12.16 -12.87 19.45
N ALA A 304 13.07 -13.59 20.12
CA ALA A 304 14.51 -13.34 20.02
C ALA A 304 15.04 -13.56 18.58
N GLY A 305 14.56 -14.61 17.90
CA GLY A 305 14.92 -14.89 16.50
C GLY A 305 14.46 -13.78 15.55
N ILE A 306 13.21 -13.31 15.69
CA ILE A 306 12.67 -12.20 14.89
C ILE A 306 13.43 -10.91 15.17
N GLU A 307 13.76 -10.62 16.43
CA GLU A 307 14.52 -9.41 16.78
C GLU A 307 15.92 -9.42 16.17
N GLN A 308 16.58 -10.57 16.14
CA GLN A 308 17.89 -10.73 15.53
C GLN A 308 17.83 -10.55 14.01
N GLU A 309 16.83 -11.14 13.35
CA GLU A 309 16.62 -10.98 11.89
C GLU A 309 16.30 -9.52 11.55
N MET A 310 15.52 -8.81 12.39
CA MET A 310 15.18 -7.40 12.22
C MET A 310 16.43 -6.52 12.25
N LYS A 311 17.33 -6.75 13.23
CA LYS A 311 18.60 -6.03 13.35
C LYS A 311 19.51 -6.28 12.17
N GLU A 312 19.52 -7.51 11.65
CA GLU A 312 20.31 -7.86 10.47
C GLU A 312 19.78 -7.20 9.20
N ALA A 313 18.45 -7.18 9.00
CA ALA A 313 17.80 -6.47 7.90
C ALA A 313 18.12 -4.97 7.93
N ALA A 314 18.04 -4.35 9.11
CA ALA A 314 18.43 -2.94 9.30
C ALA A 314 19.92 -2.70 8.99
N ARG A 315 20.80 -3.66 9.30
CA ARG A 315 22.25 -3.58 9.02
C ARG A 315 22.56 -3.61 7.52
N ILE A 316 21.81 -4.38 6.74
CA ILE A 316 21.97 -4.45 5.28
C ILE A 316 21.14 -3.37 4.54
N LEU A 317 20.58 -2.41 5.28
CA LEU A 317 19.75 -1.31 4.76
C LEU A 317 18.44 -1.78 4.10
N ASP A 318 17.98 -3.00 4.42
CA ASP A 318 16.67 -3.50 4.03
C ASP A 318 15.62 -3.06 5.05
N PHE A 319 15.24 -1.79 4.96
CA PHE A 319 14.30 -1.17 5.89
C PHE A 319 12.87 -1.70 5.74
N GLU A 320 12.49 -2.18 4.56
CA GLU A 320 11.20 -2.83 4.33
C GLU A 320 11.10 -4.12 5.14
N ARG A 321 12.11 -5.00 5.02
CA ARG A 321 12.18 -6.25 5.79
C ARG A 321 12.27 -5.99 7.29
N ALA A 322 13.03 -4.98 7.71
CA ALA A 322 13.13 -4.59 9.11
C ALA A 322 11.78 -4.08 9.67
N ALA A 323 11.03 -3.30 8.89
CA ALA A 323 9.69 -2.84 9.27
C ALA A 323 8.70 -4.01 9.40
N GLU A 324 8.70 -4.96 8.46
CA GLU A 324 7.89 -6.18 8.57
C GLU A 324 8.21 -6.97 9.86
N LEU A 325 9.50 -7.16 10.15
CA LEU A 325 9.96 -7.91 11.32
C LEU A 325 9.61 -7.22 12.63
N ARG A 326 9.70 -5.89 12.67
CA ARG A 326 9.27 -5.07 13.78
C ARG A 326 7.78 -5.23 14.06
N ASP A 327 6.96 -5.16 13.01
CA ASP A 327 5.50 -5.25 13.14
C ASP A 327 5.07 -6.65 13.61
N MET A 328 5.71 -7.71 13.09
CA MET A 328 5.54 -9.10 13.59
C MET A 328 5.90 -9.23 15.08
N LEU A 329 6.99 -8.58 15.50
CA LEU A 329 7.46 -8.63 16.88
C LEU A 329 6.52 -7.89 17.84
N PHE A 330 5.92 -6.78 17.40
CA PHE A 330 4.87 -6.12 18.18
C PHE A 330 3.62 -6.98 18.30
N GLU A 331 3.20 -7.65 17.23
CA GLU A 331 2.03 -8.53 17.25
C GLU A 331 2.22 -9.69 18.25
N LEU A 332 3.35 -10.39 18.17
CA LEU A 332 3.69 -11.48 19.10
C LEU A 332 3.76 -11.03 20.56
N LYS A 333 4.25 -9.82 20.83
CA LYS A 333 4.31 -9.23 22.18
C LYS A 333 2.96 -8.71 22.68
N SER A 334 2.00 -8.45 21.79
CA SER A 334 0.68 -7.92 22.15
C SER A 334 -0.34 -9.00 22.55
N GLU A 335 -0.08 -10.27 22.23
CA GLU A 335 -0.92 -11.41 22.63
C GLU A 335 -0.60 -11.94 24.04
N ASP A 336 -0.26 -11.06 24.99
CA ASP A 336 -0.05 -11.38 26.42
C ASP A 336 -1.12 -10.74 27.32
#